data_AF-A0A6C0IXV5-F1
#
_entry.id   AF-A0A6C0IXV5-F1
#
_cell.length_a   1.000
_cell.length_b   1.000
_cell.length_c   1.000
_cell.angle_alpha   90.00
_cell.angle_beta   90.00
_cell.angle_gamma   90.00
#
_symmetry.space_group_name_H-M   'P 1'
#
loop_
_entity.id
_entity.type
_entity.pdbx_description
1 polymer ?
#
loop_
_entity_poly.entity_id
_entity_poly.type
_entity_poly.pdbx_seq_one_letter_code
_entity_poly.pdbx_strand_id
1 'polypeptide(L)' 'MPVLIKSAIPTWEDLILDVGAGATVEQLKNLIAEAKGIPAQVIRLYLEGLLLEDADPASELEVVYLGYELPLPL' A
#
# COMPACT_ATOMS: atom_id res chain seq x y z
N MET A 1 -6.69 8.22 -10.37
CA MET A 1 -5.24 8.30 -10.63
C MET A 1 -4.65 6.93 -10.32
N PRO A 2 -4.00 6.28 -11.29
CA PRO A 2 -3.47 4.93 -11.07
C PRO A 2 -2.21 4.96 -10.21
N VAL A 3 -2.16 4.10 -9.21
CA VAL A 3 -0.99 3.83 -8.36
C VAL A 3 -0.54 2.40 -8.60
N LEU A 4 0.74 2.23 -8.93
CA LEU A 4 1.37 0.91 -9.01
C LEU A 4 1.85 0.48 -7.64
N ILE A 5 1.37 -0.67 -7.18
CA ILE A 5 1.76 -1.29 -5.93
C ILE A 5 2.67 -2.47 -6.24
N LYS A 6 3.93 -2.35 -5.81
CA LYS A 6 4.93 -3.40 -5.92
C LYS A 6 5.00 -4.21 -4.64
N SER A 7 4.99 -5.54 -4.75
CA SER A 7 5.18 -6.43 -3.61
C SER A 7 6.60 -6.99 -3.57
N ALA A 8 7.18 -7.09 -2.37
CA ALA A 8 8.42 -7.83 -2.15
C ALA A 8 8.21 -9.34 -1.99
N ILE A 9 6.95 -9.81 -1.94
CA ILE A 9 6.62 -11.23 -1.82
C ILE A 9 6.62 -11.84 -3.23
N PRO A 10 7.44 -12.87 -3.51
CA PRO A 10 7.54 -13.46 -4.85
C PRO A 10 6.24 -14.07 -5.38
N THR A 11 5.33 -14.49 -4.49
CA THR A 11 4.03 -15.06 -4.85
C THR A 11 2.97 -14.00 -5.11
N TRP A 12 3.25 -12.72 -4.87
CA TRP A 12 2.29 -11.64 -5.08
C TRP A 12 2.66 -10.85 -6.32
N GLU A 13 1.71 -10.80 -7.25
CA GLU A 13 1.84 -9.95 -8.43
C GLU A 13 1.64 -8.48 -8.08
N ASP A 14 2.35 -7.63 -8.83
CA ASP A 14 2.18 -6.19 -8.84
C ASP A 14 0.71 -5.85 -9.15
N LEU A 15 0.18 -4.84 -8.48
CA LEU A 15 -1.23 -4.44 -8.59
C LEU A 15 -1.32 -2.97 -8.99
N ILE A 16 -2.21 -2.64 -9.92
CA ILE A 16 -2.53 -1.25 -10.26
C ILE A 16 -3.89 -0.93 -9.68
N LEU A 17 -3.96 0.05 -8.79
CA LEU A 17 -5.22 0.55 -8.20
C LEU A 17 -5.46 1.99 -8.61
N ASP A 18 -6.69 2.29 -9.02
CA ASP A 18 -7.09 3.67 -9.32
C ASP A 18 -7.58 4.34 -8.03
N VAL A 19 -6.85 5.34 -7.55
CA VAL A 19 -7.23 6.13 -6.37
C VAL A 19 -7.92 7.42 -6.80
N GLY A 20 -8.95 7.81 -6.05
CA GLY A 20 -9.66 9.06 -6.28
C GLY A 20 -8.76 10.30 -6.11
N ALA A 21 -9.18 11.42 -6.69
CA ALA A 21 -8.52 12.71 -6.45
C ALA A 21 -8.63 13.08 -4.96
N GLY A 22 -7.50 13.45 -4.33
CA GLY A 22 -7.43 13.76 -2.91
C GLY A 22 -7.45 12.54 -1.98
N ALA A 23 -7.27 11.34 -2.52
CA ALA A 23 -7.17 10.14 -1.69
C ALA A 23 -5.93 10.17 -0.79
N THR A 24 -6.07 9.57 0.40
CA THR A 24 -4.98 9.43 1.38
C THR A 24 -4.39 8.03 1.36
N VAL A 25 -3.21 7.87 1.96
CA VAL A 25 -2.56 6.57 2.15
C VAL A 25 -3.44 5.60 2.94
N GLU A 26 -4.21 6.07 3.92
CA GLU A 26 -5.21 5.25 4.61
C GLU A 26 -6.22 4.61 3.63
N GLN A 27 -6.76 5.39 2.70
CA GLN A 27 -7.70 4.90 1.70
C GLN A 27 -7.05 3.91 0.74
N LEU A 28 -5.80 4.17 0.32
CA LEU A 28 -5.03 3.24 -0.51
C LEU A 28 -4.79 1.90 0.23
N LYS A 29 -4.47 1.93 1.53
CA LYS A 29 -4.33 0.71 2.34
C LYS A 29 -5.63 -0.10 2.38
N ASN A 30 -6.78 0.56 2.52
CA ASN A 30 -8.08 -0.12 2.50
C ASN A 30 -8.36 -0.80 1.13
N LEU A 31 -8.03 -0.14 0.02
CA LEU A 31 -8.19 -0.75 -1.32
C LEU A 31 -7.26 -1.96 -1.51
N ILE A 32 -6.02 -1.88 -1.02
CA ILE A 32 -5.07 -3.02 -1.05
C ILE A 32 -5.60 -4.16 -0.16
N ALA A 33 -6.11 -3.83 1.03
CA ALA A 33 -6.69 -4.79 1.96
C ALA A 33 -7.83 -5.59 1.33
N GLU A 34 -8.75 -4.91 0.64
CA GLU A 34 -9.84 -5.54 -0.10
C GLU A 34 -9.34 -6.41 -1.26
N ALA A 35 -8.36 -5.92 -2.02
CA ALA A 35 -7.83 -6.62 -3.19
C ALA A 35 -7.00 -7.86 -2.83
N LYS A 36 -6.24 -7.81 -1.72
CA LYS A 36 -5.32 -8.89 -1.30
C LYS A 36 -5.87 -9.74 -0.14
N GLY A 37 -6.98 -9.33 0.49
CA GLY A 37 -7.57 -10.03 1.63
C GLY A 37 -6.75 -9.94 2.91
N ILE A 38 -5.99 -8.86 3.11
CA ILE A 38 -5.16 -8.62 4.29
C ILE A 38 -5.67 -7.42 5.11
N PRO A 39 -5.53 -7.40 6.45
CA PRO A 39 -5.97 -6.25 7.23
C PRO A 39 -5.18 -4.97 6.91
N ALA A 40 -5.85 -3.84 6.75
CA ALA A 40 -5.18 -2.55 6.45
C ALA A 40 -4.18 -2.13 7.54
N GLN A 41 -4.39 -2.53 8.81
CA GLN A 41 -3.50 -2.13 9.91
C GLN A 41 -2.11 -2.77 9.82
N VAL A 42 -1.97 -3.93 9.18
CA VAL A 42 -0.67 -4.61 8.99
C VAL A 42 0.04 -4.18 7.71
N ILE A 43 -0.63 -3.38 6.87
CA ILE A 43 -0.05 -2.84 5.65
C ILE A 43 0.88 -1.68 5.98
N ARG A 44 2.09 -1.75 5.43
CA ARG A 44 3.06 -0.66 5.42
C ARG A 44 3.37 -0.31 3.97
N LEU A 45 3.30 0.97 3.64
CA LEU A 45 3.62 1.45 2.30
C LEU A 45 4.89 2.28 2.36
N TYR A 46 5.79 2.03 1.42
CA TYR A 46 7.06 2.74 1.33
C TYR A 46 7.20 3.43 -0.02
N LEU A 47 7.71 4.65 0.01
CA LEU A 47 8.11 5.41 -1.17
C LEU A 47 9.59 5.75 -1.02
N GLU A 48 10.42 5.32 -1.98
CA GLU A 48 11.87 5.58 -1.96
C GLU A 48 12.58 5.18 -0.63
N GLY A 49 12.04 4.17 0.05
CA GLY A 49 12.54 3.70 1.36
C GLY A 49 12.00 4.46 2.57
N LEU A 50 11.18 5.50 2.36
CA LEU A 50 10.47 6.23 3.42
C LEU A 50 9.12 5.57 3.69
N LEU A 51 8.80 5.33 4.97
CA LEU A 51 7.50 4.85 5.39
C LEU A 51 6.47 5.99 5.26
N LEU A 52 5.36 5.71 4.57
CA LEU A 52 4.26 6.65 4.40
C LEU A 52 3.30 6.63 5.60
N GLU A 53 2.85 7.82 5.99
CA GLU A 53 1.85 8.03 7.03
C GLU A 53 0.43 8.01 6.44
N ASP A 54 -0.57 7.70 7.28
CA ASP A 54 -1.96 7.58 6.83
C ASP A 54 -2.55 8.88 6.25
N ALA A 55 -2.03 10.03 6.71
CA ALA A 55 -2.45 11.36 6.26
C ALA A 55 -1.79 11.79 4.93
N ASP A 56 -0.78 11.06 4.44
CA ASP A 56 -0.09 11.42 3.20
C ASP A 56 -1.03 11.30 1.99
N PRO A 57 -0.89 12.19 0.99
CA PRO A 57 -1.71 12.14 -0.21
C PRO A 57 -1.32 10.95 -1.10
N ALA A 58 -2.12 9.89 -1.10
CA ALA A 58 -1.95 8.76 -2.01
C ALA A 58 -2.13 9.16 -3.48
N SER A 59 -2.89 10.23 -3.69
CA SER A 59 -3.25 10.76 -5.00
C SER A 59 -2.03 11.34 -5.77
N GLU A 60 -0.95 11.65 -5.07
CA GLU A 60 0.32 12.14 -5.66
C GLU A 60 1.34 11.02 -5.89
N LEU A 61 1.01 9.77 -5.52
CA LEU A 61 1.93 8.63 -5.60
C LEU A 61 1.76 7.89 -6.92
N GLU A 62 2.87 7.60 -7.60
CA GLU A 62 2.85 6.76 -8.82
C GLU A 62 3.21 5.30 -8.51
N VAL A 63 4.20 5.08 -7.64
CA VAL A 63 4.71 3.75 -7.29
C VAL A 63 4.90 3.64 -5.78
N VAL A 64 4.34 2.60 -5.17
CA VAL A 64 4.53 2.29 -3.74
C VAL A 64 4.96 0.85 -3.54
N TYR A 65 5.76 0.61 -2.51
CA TYR A 65 6.19 -0.72 -2.11
C TYR A 65 5.37 -1.21 -0.91
N LEU A 66 4.80 -2.40 -1.06
CA LEU A 66 4.00 -3.06 -0.05
C LEU A 66 4.89 -3.88 0.89
N GLY A 67 5.00 -3.44 2.13
CA GLY A 67 5.53 -4.20 3.24
C GLY A 67 4.43 -4.66 4.20
N TYR A 68 4.77 -5.62 5.04
CA TYR A 68 3.92 -6.14 6.10
C TYR A 68 4.74 -6.30 7.37
N GLU A 69 4.18 -5.96 8.54
CA GLU A 69 4.71 -6.48 9.80
C GLU A 69 4.20 -7.92 9.95
N LEU A 70 5.07 -8.90 9.67
CA LEU A 70 4.85 -10.24 10.22
C LEU A 70 4.84 -10.07 11.74
N PRO A 71 3.83 -10.60 12.48
CA PRO A 71 4.05 -10.79 13.90
C PRO A 71 5.32 -11.62 14.03
N LEU A 72 6.33 -11.08 14.70
CA LEU A 72 7.53 -11.85 15.05
C LEU A 72 7.03 -13.13 15.72
N PRO A 73 7.36 -14.33 15.20
CA PRO A 73 7.05 -15.54 15.92
C PRO A 73 7.77 -15.46 17.27
N LEU A 74 7.00 -15.58 18.36
CA LEU A 74 7.50 -15.70 19.73
C LEU A 74 8.40 -16.93 19.88
#